data_AF-A0A7K2U576-F1
#
_entry.id   AF-A0A7K2U576-F1
#
_cell.length_a   1.000
_cell.length_b   1.000
_cell.length_c   1.000
_cell.angle_alpha   90.00
_cell.angle_beta   90.00
_cell.angle_gamma   90.00
#
_symmetry.space_group_name_H-M   'P 1'
#
loop_
_entity.id
_entity.type
_entity.pdbx_description
1 polymer ?
#
loop_
_entity_poly.entity_id
_entity_poly.type
_entity_poly.pdbx_seq_one_letter_code
_entity_poly.pdbx_strand_id
1 'polypeptide(L)'
;MSTSTPGTGGAADEGPAAVRTGHTHLFPGARLLLHGAAPALRPRALELEFSDGVQAPAELLAPVRPDDPWMLAVESYRTAAGTPLPARSWLVAGVTDREDGTELRLGGRLPDTP
;
A
#
# COMPACT_ATOMS: atom_id res chain seq x y z
N MET A 1 10.27 13.85 -44.78
CA MET A 1 10.74 12.60 -44.16
C MET A 1 10.86 12.85 -42.67
N SER A 2 10.20 11.99 -41.90
CA SER A 2 9.74 12.25 -40.53
C SER A 2 10.87 12.47 -39.53
N THR A 3 10.64 13.44 -38.65
CA THR A 3 11.42 13.77 -37.47
C THR A 3 11.42 12.59 -36.49
N SER A 4 12.60 12.13 -36.10
CA SER A 4 12.80 11.23 -34.98
C SER A 4 12.51 11.96 -33.66
N THR A 5 11.48 11.54 -32.95
CA THR A 5 11.29 11.87 -31.52
C THR A 5 12.01 10.81 -30.69
N PRO A 6 12.98 11.16 -29.83
CA PRO A 6 13.39 10.26 -28.76
C PRO A 6 12.23 10.17 -27.76
N GLY A 7 11.66 8.98 -27.64
CA GLY A 7 10.67 8.65 -26.63
C GLY A 7 11.22 8.91 -25.23
N THR A 8 10.39 9.57 -24.43
CA THR A 8 10.52 9.86 -23.00
C THR A 8 11.25 8.74 -22.25
N GLY A 9 12.38 9.08 -21.63
CA GLY A 9 13.12 8.21 -20.73
C GLY A 9 12.22 7.71 -19.59
N GLY A 10 12.29 6.40 -19.34
CA GLY A 10 11.44 5.68 -18.40
C GLY A 10 11.47 6.27 -16.99
N ALA A 11 10.28 6.62 -16.50
CA ALA A 11 10.00 6.43 -15.09
C ALA A 11 9.96 4.92 -14.87
N ALA A 12 10.82 4.43 -13.98
CA ALA A 12 11.06 3.02 -13.75
C ALA A 12 9.77 2.20 -13.70
N ASP A 13 9.77 1.12 -14.48
CA ASP A 13 8.98 -0.10 -14.26
C ASP A 13 9.46 -0.73 -12.94
N GLU A 14 9.33 0.01 -11.84
CA GLU A 14 9.58 -0.49 -10.50
C GLU A 14 8.23 -1.06 -10.06
N GLY A 15 8.12 -2.39 -10.12
CA GLY A 15 6.92 -3.11 -9.75
C GLY A 15 6.40 -2.73 -8.35
N PRO A 16 5.20 -3.23 -7.96
CA PRO A 16 4.60 -2.86 -6.69
C PRO A 16 5.56 -3.12 -5.53
N ALA A 17 5.69 -2.14 -4.63
CA ALA A 17 6.60 -2.28 -3.50
C ALA A 17 6.03 -3.30 -2.49
N ALA A 18 6.89 -4.19 -2.02
CA ALA A 18 6.47 -5.24 -1.09
C ALA A 18 6.16 -4.66 0.29
N VAL A 19 4.97 -4.96 0.80
CA VAL A 19 4.55 -4.62 2.16
C VAL A 19 4.06 -5.88 2.86
N ARG A 20 4.46 -6.07 4.13
CA ARG A 20 4.11 -7.27 4.90
C ARG A 20 3.28 -6.93 6.13
N THR A 21 2.38 -7.83 6.49
CA THR A 21 1.67 -7.79 7.77
C THR A 21 1.76 -9.12 8.51
N GLY A 22 1.85 -9.06 9.84
CA GLY A 22 1.84 -10.24 10.71
C GLY A 22 0.44 -10.82 10.94
N HIS A 23 -0.55 -10.43 10.16
CA HIS A 23 -1.94 -10.82 10.30
C HIS A 23 -2.51 -11.39 9.00
N THR A 24 -3.59 -12.16 9.11
CA THR A 24 -4.34 -12.69 7.95
C THR A 24 -5.42 -11.75 7.43
N HIS A 25 -5.65 -10.64 8.14
CA HIS A 25 -6.62 -9.61 7.79
C HIS A 25 -6.22 -8.26 8.39
N LEU A 26 -6.76 -7.19 7.81
CA LEU A 26 -6.53 -5.82 8.29
C LEU A 26 -7.62 -5.37 9.26
N PHE A 27 -7.22 -4.58 10.24
CA PHE A 27 -8.07 -4.00 11.28
C PHE A 27 -7.45 -2.69 11.80
N PRO A 28 -8.21 -1.84 12.51
CA PRO A 28 -7.66 -0.62 13.08
C PRO A 28 -6.54 -0.92 14.07
N GLY A 29 -5.36 -0.34 13.85
CA GLY A 29 -4.15 -0.60 14.64
C GLY A 29 -3.23 -1.68 14.08
N ALA A 30 -3.62 -2.39 13.00
CA ALA A 30 -2.73 -3.31 12.30
C ALA A 30 -1.47 -2.58 11.81
N ARG A 31 -0.34 -3.28 11.82
CA ARG A 31 0.98 -2.75 11.45
C ARG A 31 1.44 -3.39 10.16
N LEU A 32 1.87 -2.56 9.23
CA LEU A 32 2.41 -2.98 7.94
C LEU A 32 3.85 -2.53 7.84
N LEU A 33 4.74 -3.42 7.38
CA LEU A 33 6.13 -3.09 7.13
C LEU A 33 6.34 -2.93 5.62
N LEU A 34 6.56 -1.69 5.19
CA LEU A 34 6.97 -1.38 3.83
C LEU A 34 8.49 -1.53 3.74
N HIS A 35 8.96 -2.50 2.96
CA HIS A 35 10.39 -2.77 2.81
C HIS A 35 11.04 -1.80 1.81
N GLY A 36 12.29 -1.42 2.08
CA GLY A 36 13.10 -0.59 1.19
C GLY A 36 13.82 0.54 1.93
N ALA A 37 14.75 1.18 1.23
CA ALA A 37 15.48 2.33 1.78
C ALA A 37 14.51 3.50 1.97
N ALA A 38 14.52 4.11 3.16
CA ALA A 38 13.66 5.25 3.47
C ALA A 38 14.11 6.50 2.70
N PRO A 39 13.28 6.99 1.78
CA PRO A 39 12.88 8.38 1.87
C PRO A 39 11.37 8.47 2.03
N ALA A 40 10.93 9.48 2.78
CA ALA A 40 9.56 9.83 3.14
C ALA A 40 8.44 9.24 2.26
N LEU A 41 7.35 8.83 2.88
CA LEU A 41 6.17 8.24 2.23
C LEU A 41 5.80 8.94 0.90
N ARG A 42 5.56 8.14 -0.14
CA ARG A 42 5.11 8.60 -1.46
C ARG A 42 3.94 7.73 -1.92
N PRO A 43 3.02 8.28 -2.73
CA PRO A 43 1.96 7.47 -3.32
C PRO A 43 2.56 6.42 -4.26
N ARG A 44 2.10 5.18 -4.17
CA ARG A 44 2.58 4.06 -5.01
C ARG A 44 1.70 2.82 -4.90
N ALA A 45 1.78 1.98 -5.92
CA ALA A 45 1.28 0.61 -5.88
C ALA A 45 2.13 -0.25 -4.94
N LEU A 46 1.46 -1.13 -4.21
CA LEU A 46 2.01 -2.02 -3.20
C LEU A 46 1.50 -3.44 -3.45
N GLU A 47 2.33 -4.41 -3.08
CA GLU A 47 1.92 -5.82 -3.00
C GLU A 47 1.90 -6.21 -1.52
N LEU A 48 0.70 -6.36 -0.95
CA LEU A 48 0.51 -6.68 0.46
C LEU A 48 0.52 -8.18 0.69
N GLU A 49 1.54 -8.67 1.38
CA GLU A 49 1.64 -10.05 1.83
C GLU A 49 1.15 -10.20 3.27
N PHE A 50 0.15 -11.07 3.44
CA PHE A 50 -0.43 -11.46 4.71
C PHE A 50 0.35 -12.61 5.36
N SER A 51 0.16 -12.82 6.66
CA SER A 51 0.88 -13.86 7.40
C SER A 51 0.52 -15.30 6.98
N ASP A 52 -0.60 -15.48 6.27
CA ASP A 52 -0.99 -16.76 5.66
C ASP A 52 -0.43 -16.95 4.25
N GLY A 53 0.43 -16.03 3.78
CA GLY A 53 1.09 -16.09 2.47
C GLY A 53 0.21 -15.59 1.32
N VAL A 54 -1.01 -15.13 1.59
CA VAL A 54 -1.84 -14.47 0.57
C VAL A 54 -1.24 -13.13 0.23
N GLN A 55 -1.27 -12.78 -1.05
CA GLN A 55 -0.90 -11.46 -1.54
C GLN A 55 -2.14 -10.75 -2.08
N ALA A 56 -2.23 -9.44 -1.84
CA ALA A 56 -3.28 -8.59 -2.35
C ALA A 56 -2.68 -7.30 -2.92
N PRO A 57 -3.15 -6.84 -4.09
CA PRO A 57 -2.82 -5.53 -4.59
C PRO A 57 -3.32 -4.45 -3.62
N ALA A 58 -2.47 -3.45 -3.39
CA ALA A 58 -2.82 -2.30 -2.58
C ALA A 58 -2.23 -1.03 -3.20
N GLU A 59 -2.78 0.12 -2.82
CA GLU A 59 -2.29 1.41 -3.24
C GLU A 59 -2.19 2.33 -2.02
N LEU A 60 -1.00 2.92 -1.84
CA LEU A 60 -0.81 4.00 -0.89
C LEU A 60 -1.14 5.32 -1.59
N LEU A 61 -2.12 6.03 -1.06
CA LEU A 61 -2.65 7.26 -1.63
C LEU A 61 -2.20 8.47 -0.81
N ALA A 62 -1.77 9.52 -1.53
CA ALA A 62 -1.44 10.79 -0.92
C ALA A 62 -2.67 11.43 -0.27
N PRO A 63 -2.49 12.16 0.84
CA PRO A 63 -3.55 13.00 1.37
C PRO A 63 -3.91 14.11 0.38
N VAL A 64 -5.20 14.48 0.33
CA VAL A 64 -5.68 15.55 -0.56
C VAL A 64 -5.16 16.92 -0.11
N ARG A 65 -5.05 17.13 1.21
CA ARG A 65 -4.44 18.31 1.82
C ARG A 65 -3.23 17.91 2.66
N PRO A 66 -2.23 18.79 2.85
CA PRO A 66 -1.01 18.46 3.59
C PRO A 66 -1.24 17.90 5.00
N ASP A 67 -2.31 18.33 5.68
CA ASP A 67 -2.64 17.93 7.06
C ASP A 67 -3.58 16.71 7.13
N ASP A 68 -4.10 16.23 5.99
CA ASP A 68 -4.97 15.05 5.96
C ASP A 68 -4.12 13.77 6.14
N PRO A 69 -4.71 12.69 6.68
CA PRO A 69 -4.02 11.41 6.80
C PRO A 69 -3.80 10.76 5.43
N TRP A 70 -2.70 10.02 5.31
CA TRP A 70 -2.49 9.09 4.20
C TRP A 70 -3.54 7.98 4.21
N MET A 71 -3.80 7.40 3.04
CA MET A 71 -4.77 6.33 2.88
C MET A 71 -4.13 5.10 2.24
N LEU A 72 -4.52 3.91 2.68
CA LEU A 72 -4.19 2.64 2.06
C LEU A 72 -5.47 2.03 1.49
N ALA A 73 -5.55 1.93 0.18
CA ALA A 73 -6.57 1.13 -0.51
C ALA A 73 -6.06 -0.30 -0.70
N VAL A 74 -6.86 -1.30 -0.37
CA VAL A 74 -6.52 -2.71 -0.56
C VAL A 74 -7.63 -3.34 -1.38
N GLU A 75 -7.27 -3.99 -2.48
CA GLU A 75 -8.22 -4.67 -3.35
C GLU A 75 -8.85 -5.88 -2.66
N SER A 76 -9.96 -6.38 -3.21
CA SER A 76 -10.59 -7.60 -2.69
C SER A 76 -9.65 -8.79 -2.83
N TYR A 77 -9.53 -9.62 -1.79
CA TYR A 77 -8.70 -10.81 -1.80
C TYR A 77 -9.40 -11.97 -1.10
N ARG A 78 -8.85 -13.17 -1.26
CA ARG A 78 -9.33 -14.37 -0.58
C ARG A 78 -8.23 -14.87 0.34
N THR A 79 -8.55 -15.06 1.61
CA THR A 79 -7.60 -15.63 2.59
C THR A 79 -7.21 -17.05 2.18
N ALA A 80 -6.13 -17.60 2.75
CA ALA A 80 -5.69 -18.96 2.44
C ALA A 80 -6.76 -20.01 2.78
N ALA A 81 -7.60 -19.75 3.80
CA ALA A 81 -8.75 -20.56 4.17
C ALA A 81 -9.95 -20.44 3.21
N GLY A 82 -9.85 -19.62 2.17
CA GLY A 82 -10.88 -19.44 1.16
C GLY A 82 -11.93 -18.38 1.50
N THR A 83 -11.74 -17.57 2.55
CA THR A 83 -12.72 -16.52 2.91
C THR A 83 -12.57 -15.30 2.00
N PRO A 84 -13.61 -14.88 1.26
CA PRO A 84 -13.56 -13.66 0.47
C PRO A 84 -13.60 -12.43 1.38
N LEU A 85 -12.70 -11.49 1.15
CA LEU A 85 -12.66 -10.19 1.79
C LEU A 85 -12.83 -9.10 0.72
N PRO A 86 -13.77 -8.15 0.89
CA PRO A 86 -13.99 -7.09 -0.08
C PRO A 86 -12.82 -6.11 -0.08
N ALA A 87 -12.71 -5.33 -1.16
CA ALA A 87 -11.81 -4.19 -1.22
C ALA A 87 -12.13 -3.23 -0.08
N ARG A 88 -11.11 -2.65 0.55
CA ARG A 88 -11.25 -1.79 1.74
C ARG A 88 -10.19 -0.70 1.74
N SER A 89 -10.60 0.48 2.18
CA SER A 89 -9.71 1.61 2.39
C SER A 89 -9.50 1.87 3.89
N TRP A 90 -8.26 2.21 4.25
CA TRP A 90 -7.84 2.43 5.63
C TRP A 90 -7.10 3.75 5.74
N LEU A 91 -7.34 4.48 6.83
CA LEU A 91 -6.46 5.59 7.19
C LEU A 91 -5.10 5.05 7.65
N VAL A 92 -4.03 5.79 7.38
CA VAL A 92 -2.72 5.58 8.01
C VAL A 92 -2.66 6.49 9.22
N ALA A 93 -2.75 5.91 10.41
CA ALA A 93 -2.77 6.63 11.68
C ALA A 93 -1.36 6.93 12.22
N GLY A 94 -0.32 6.33 11.66
CA GLY A 94 1.06 6.59 12.05
C GLY A 94 2.06 6.03 11.07
N VAL A 95 3.18 6.72 10.94
CA VAL A 95 4.32 6.33 10.12
C VAL A 95 5.55 6.36 11.03
N THR A 96 6.33 5.29 11.04
CA THR A 96 7.55 5.19 11.84
C THR A 96 8.66 4.56 11.02
N ASP A 97 9.75 5.29 10.85
CA ASP A 97 10.94 4.75 10.19
C ASP A 97 11.58 3.65 11.04
N ARG A 98 11.99 2.57 10.38
CA ARG A 98 12.65 1.39 10.94
C ARG A 98 13.94 1.15 10.19
N GLU A 99 14.83 0.34 10.76
CA GLU A 99 16.08 -0.05 10.09
C GLU A 99 15.83 -0.77 8.76
N ASP A 100 14.77 -1.60 8.70
CA ASP A 100 14.42 -2.43 7.54
C ASP A 100 13.37 -1.81 6.60
N GLY A 101 12.98 -0.56 6.84
CA GLY A 101 11.98 0.16 6.03
C GLY A 101 11.08 1.09 6.84
N THR A 102 9.80 1.17 6.47
CA THR A 102 8.83 2.06 7.14
C THR A 102 7.65 1.27 7.68
N GLU A 103 7.37 1.41 8.98
CA GLU A 103 6.19 0.86 9.61
C GLU A 103 4.99 1.80 9.44
N LEU A 104 3.90 1.30 8.87
CA LEU A 104 2.61 1.96 8.79
C LEU A 104 1.66 1.38 9.83
N ARG A 105 1.07 2.23 10.65
CA ARG A 105 -0.03 1.84 11.54
C ARG A 105 -1.36 2.23 10.91
N LEU A 106 -2.25 1.26 10.72
CA LEU A 106 -3.59 1.52 10.21
C LEU A 106 -4.48 2.17 11.28
N GLY A 107 -5.33 3.08 10.83
CA GLY A 107 -6.38 3.74 11.58
C GLY A 107 -7.75 3.16 11.28
N GLY A 108 -8.77 4.01 11.38
CA GLY A 108 -10.14 3.62 11.05
C GLY A 108 -10.28 3.15 9.60
N ARG A 109 -11.17 2.17 9.40
CA ARG A 109 -11.64 1.79 8.06
C ARG A 109 -12.49 2.92 7.50
N LEU A 110 -12.26 3.30 6.27
CA LEU A 110 -13.14 4.19 5.54
C LEU A 110 -14.36 3.42 5.03
N PRO A 111 -15.52 4.09 4.92
CA PRO A 111 -16.67 3.47 4.28
C PRO A 111 -16.30 3.09 2.85
N ASP A 112 -16.79 1.93 2.42
CA ASP A 112 -16.68 1.51 1.03
C ASP A 112 -17.44 2.54 0.19
N THR A 113 -16.76 3.21 -0.76
CA THR A 113 -17.43 4.14 -1.67
C THR A 113 -18.41 3.32 -2.53
N PRO A 114 -19.72 3.63 -2.52
CA PRO A 114 -20.72 2.88 -3.28
C PRO A 114 -20.58 3.03 -4.80
#